data_AF-A0A7U9SFR6-F1
#
_entry.id   AF-A0A7U9SFR6-F1
#
_cell.length_a   1.000
_cell.length_b   1.000
_cell.length_c   1.000
_cell.angle_alpha   90.00
_cell.angle_beta   90.00
_cell.angle_gamma   90.00
#
_symmetry.space_group_name_H-M   'P 1'
#
loop_
_entity.id
_entity.type
_entity.pdbx_description
1 polymer ?
#
loop_
_entity_poly.entity_id
_entity_poly.type
_entity_poly.pdbx_seq_one_letter_code
_entity_poly.pdbx_strand_id
1 'polypeptide(L)'
;MRELAEKMNGKVVSVARCKQAIENKPGAPLKCLRPGNCPGQVKNNMQFKKDKCEYIIIGNCSDCSNTVMASGPKMGLKVFHQTDHAMRSVGHALYRTLRVSKQVSQDIDF
;
A
#
# COMPACT_ATOMS: atom_id res chain seq x y z
N MET A 1 -5.23 -11.27 -1.45
CA MET A 1 -5.91 -9.96 -1.42
C MET A 1 -7.24 -9.95 -2.16
N ARG A 2 -7.36 -10.49 -3.39
CA ARG A 2 -8.66 -10.59 -4.09
C ARG A 2 -9.68 -11.43 -3.32
N GLU A 3 -9.27 -12.62 -2.88
CA GLU A 3 -10.08 -13.50 -2.01
C GLU A 3 -10.47 -12.82 -0.69
N LEU A 4 -9.59 -11.97 -0.15
CA LEU A 4 -9.89 -11.20 1.07
C LEU A 4 -10.97 -10.15 0.78
N ALA A 5 -10.88 -9.44 -0.35
CA ALA A 5 -11.91 -8.50 -0.78
C ALA A 5 -13.26 -9.20 -0.92
N GLU A 6 -13.28 -10.38 -1.55
CA GLU A 6 -14.49 -11.19 -1.72
C GLU A 6 -15.07 -11.65 -0.39
N LYS A 7 -14.25 -12.18 0.53
CA LYS A 7 -14.67 -12.54 1.90
C LYS A 7 -15.20 -11.34 2.70
N MET A 8 -14.73 -10.13 2.40
CA MET A 8 -15.23 -8.89 3.00
C MET A 8 -16.46 -8.34 2.26
N ASN A 9 -17.08 -9.12 1.36
CA ASN A 9 -18.20 -8.73 0.50
C ASN A 9 -17.90 -7.49 -0.36
N GLY A 10 -16.63 -7.30 -0.70
CA GLY A 10 -16.12 -6.19 -1.51
C GLY A 10 -16.00 -6.56 -2.99
N LYS A 11 -16.17 -5.56 -3.86
CA LYS A 11 -15.91 -5.67 -5.30
C LYS A 11 -14.52 -5.13 -5.61
N VAL A 12 -13.68 -5.92 -6.30
CA VAL A 12 -12.38 -5.45 -6.78
C VAL A 12 -12.59 -4.55 -7.99
N VAL A 13 -12.47 -3.24 -7.80
CA VAL A 13 -12.67 -2.23 -8.86
C VAL A 13 -11.37 -1.90 -9.60
N SER A 14 -10.26 -1.82 -8.87
CA SER A 14 -8.96 -1.42 -9.43
C SER A 14 -7.82 -2.16 -8.74
N VAL A 15 -6.76 -2.46 -9.49
CA VAL A 15 -5.53 -3.08 -8.98
C VAL A 15 -4.35 -2.34 -9.56
N ALA A 16 -3.48 -1.82 -8.69
CA ALA A 16 -2.31 -1.05 -9.10
C ALA A 16 -1.02 -1.68 -8.60
N ARG A 17 0.03 -1.60 -9.42
CA ARG A 17 1.40 -1.99 -9.10
C ARG A 17 2.25 -0.74 -9.03
N CYS A 18 3.04 -0.58 -7.95
CA CYS A 18 4.01 0.50 -7.87
C CYS A 18 5.08 0.32 -8.95
N LYS A 19 5.39 1.39 -9.70
CA LYS A 19 6.43 1.36 -10.75
C LYS A 19 7.82 0.96 -10.23
N GLN A 20 8.12 1.27 -8.97
CA GLN A 20 9.39 0.93 -8.33
C GLN A 20 9.45 -0.54 -7.85
N ALA A 21 8.31 -1.25 -7.85
CA ALA A 21 8.25 -2.67 -7.54
C ALA A 21 8.54 -3.49 -8.80
N ILE A 22 9.78 -3.98 -8.91
CA ILE A 22 10.28 -4.74 -10.04
C ILE A 22 10.45 -6.22 -9.68
N GLU A 23 10.47 -7.06 -10.70
CA GLU A 23 10.87 -8.46 -10.55
C GLU A 23 12.39 -8.53 -10.69
N ASN A 24 13.09 -8.95 -9.64
CA ASN A 24 14.55 -9.05 -9.71
C ASN A 24 15.02 -10.21 -10.61
N LYS A 25 14.14 -11.17 -10.87
CA LYS A 25 14.29 -12.28 -11.82
C LYS A 25 12.89 -12.61 -12.37
N PRO A 26 12.73 -13.15 -13.59
CA PRO A 26 11.43 -13.54 -14.12
C PRO A 26 10.66 -14.45 -13.15
N GLY A 27 9.44 -14.06 -12.78
CA GLY A 27 8.60 -14.83 -11.85
C GLY A 27 8.99 -14.72 -10.37
N ALA A 28 10.02 -13.94 -10.02
CA ALA A 28 10.37 -13.69 -8.62
C ALA A 28 9.42 -12.67 -7.96
N PRO A 29 9.28 -12.71 -6.63
CA PRO A 29 8.52 -11.71 -5.90
C PRO A 29 9.02 -10.29 -6.17
N LEU A 30 8.07 -9.35 -6.22
CA LEU A 30 8.36 -7.94 -6.45
C LEU A 30 9.21 -7.36 -5.33
N LYS A 31 10.30 -6.69 -5.69
CA LYS A 31 11.15 -5.93 -4.77
C LYS A 31 11.16 -4.46 -5.15
N CYS A 32 11.10 -3.61 -4.14
CA CYS A 32 11.15 -2.17 -4.32
C CYS A 32 12.59 -1.70 -4.51
N LEU A 33 12.85 -0.87 -5.52
CA LEU A 33 14.16 -0.26 -5.76
C LEU A 33 14.52 0.84 -4.77
N ARG A 34 13.53 1.64 -4.34
CA ARG A 34 13.71 2.79 -3.44
C ARG A 34 12.70 2.75 -2.29
N PRO A 35 12.86 1.85 -1.30
CA PRO A 35 12.00 1.84 -0.11
C PRO A 35 12.09 3.19 0.61
N GLY A 36 10.95 3.75 1.02
CA GLY A 36 10.88 5.03 1.73
C GLY A 36 10.67 6.26 0.82
N ASN A 37 11.05 6.19 -0.46
CA ASN A 37 10.80 7.25 -1.45
C ASN A 37 9.83 6.75 -2.52
N CYS A 38 8.51 6.88 -2.25
CA CYS A 38 7.45 6.13 -2.96
C CYS A 38 6.43 7.01 -3.73
N PRO A 39 6.84 7.86 -4.70
CA PRO A 39 5.91 8.67 -5.49
C PRO A 39 4.89 7.81 -6.26
N GLY A 40 5.27 6.59 -6.63
CA GLY A 40 4.38 5.63 -7.28
C GLY A 40 3.15 5.24 -6.44
N GLN A 41 3.28 5.20 -5.11
CA GLN A 41 2.15 4.86 -4.24
C GLN A 41 1.13 5.99 -4.11
N VAL A 42 1.60 7.24 -4.09
CA VAL A 42 0.70 8.41 -4.11
C VAL A 42 -0.09 8.44 -5.42
N LYS A 43 0.57 8.15 -6.55
CA LYS A 43 -0.10 8.02 -7.86
C LYS A 43 -1.17 6.93 -7.84
N ASN A 44 -0.90 5.79 -7.21
CA ASN A 44 -1.89 4.71 -7.08
C ASN A 44 -3.11 5.14 -6.26
N ASN A 45 -2.92 5.87 -5.15
CA ASN A 45 -4.04 6.39 -4.37
C ASN A 45 -4.91 7.36 -5.16
N MET A 46 -4.29 8.25 -5.95
CA MET A 46 -5.02 9.14 -6.85
C MET A 46 -5.81 8.35 -7.92
N GLN A 47 -5.22 7.29 -8.46
CA GLN A 47 -5.90 6.40 -9.40
C GLN A 47 -7.10 5.71 -8.74
N PHE A 48 -6.94 5.15 -7.53
CA PHE A 48 -8.03 4.52 -6.79
C PHE A 48 -9.17 5.49 -6.50
N LYS A 49 -8.85 6.74 -6.16
CA LYS A 49 -9.86 7.79 -5.99
C LYS A 49 -10.60 8.06 -7.30
N LYS A 50 -9.89 8.18 -8.43
CA LYS A 50 -10.47 8.38 -9.76
C LYS A 50 -11.36 7.21 -10.19
N ASP A 51 -10.94 6.00 -9.86
CA ASP A 51 -11.69 4.75 -10.12
C ASP A 51 -12.86 4.55 -9.15
N LYS A 52 -13.17 5.55 -8.30
CA LYS A 52 -14.26 5.53 -7.32
C LYS A 52 -14.15 4.38 -6.31
N CYS A 53 -12.93 3.98 -5.98
CA CYS A 53 -12.70 3.03 -4.89
C CYS A 53 -13.07 3.68 -3.55
N GLU A 54 -13.72 2.93 -2.66
CA GLU A 54 -14.02 3.37 -1.29
C GLU A 54 -12.97 2.85 -0.29
N TYR A 55 -12.44 1.65 -0.56
CA TYR A 55 -11.48 0.96 0.28
C TYR A 55 -10.22 0.60 -0.52
N ILE A 56 -9.07 0.74 0.12
CA ILE A 56 -7.78 0.19 -0.32
C ILE A 56 -7.45 -0.99 0.60
N ILE A 57 -7.18 -2.15 0.02
CA ILE A 57 -6.66 -3.31 0.76
C ILE A 57 -5.19 -3.48 0.38
N ILE A 58 -4.31 -3.43 1.38
CA ILE A 58 -2.85 -3.37 1.20
C ILE A 58 -2.12 -4.38 2.10
N GLY A 59 -1.02 -4.94 1.60
CA GLY A 59 -0.23 -5.96 2.29
C GLY A 59 1.22 -5.98 1.85
N ASN A 60 1.79 -4.81 1.58
CA ASN A 60 3.17 -4.64 1.11
C ASN A 60 4.12 -4.27 2.28
N CYS A 61 5.37 -3.92 1.96
CA CYS A 61 6.37 -3.59 2.98
C CYS A 61 5.99 -2.34 3.79
N SER A 62 6.60 -2.20 4.96
CA SER A 62 6.37 -1.07 5.87
C SER A 62 6.45 0.30 5.19
N ASP A 63 7.44 0.51 4.33
CA ASP A 63 7.64 1.81 3.69
C ASP A 63 6.57 2.13 2.63
N CYS A 64 6.15 1.13 1.85
CA CYS A 64 5.03 1.30 0.92
C CYS A 64 3.73 1.57 1.67
N SER A 65 3.50 0.84 2.74
CA SER A 65 2.34 1.03 3.61
C SER A 65 2.34 2.44 4.19
N ASN A 66 3.46 2.96 4.70
CA ASN A 66 3.54 4.33 5.23
C ASN A 66 3.00 5.38 4.24
N THR A 67 3.42 5.34 2.98
CA THR A 67 2.96 6.31 1.98
C THR A 67 1.46 6.15 1.68
N VAL A 68 0.97 4.92 1.58
CA VAL A 68 -0.46 4.68 1.32
C VAL A 68 -1.31 5.12 2.51
N MET A 69 -0.89 4.80 3.74
CA MET A 69 -1.55 5.19 4.97
C MET A 69 -1.51 6.72 5.21
N ALA A 70 -0.44 7.40 4.78
CA ALA A 70 -0.30 8.85 4.95
C ALA A 70 -1.13 9.67 3.96
N SER A 71 -1.36 9.16 2.74
CA SER A 71 -2.02 9.90 1.66
C SER A 71 -3.45 9.43 1.37
N GLY A 72 -3.74 8.13 1.44
CA GLY A 72 -5.05 7.56 1.11
C GLY A 72 -6.20 8.14 1.95
N PRO A 73 -6.09 8.16 3.29
CA PRO A 73 -7.13 8.75 4.16
C PRO A 73 -7.41 10.22 3.86
N LYS A 74 -6.39 11.00 3.49
CA LYS A 74 -6.55 12.42 3.11
C LYS A 74 -7.35 12.60 1.81
N MET A 75 -7.42 11.57 0.97
CA MET A 75 -8.23 11.52 -0.25
C MET A 75 -9.63 10.93 0.00
N GLY A 76 -9.99 10.66 1.26
CA GLY A 76 -11.25 10.01 1.64
C GLY A 76 -11.29 8.51 1.32
N LEU A 77 -10.15 7.87 1.09
CA LEU A 77 -10.06 6.42 0.89
C LEU A 77 -9.84 5.74 2.25
N LYS A 78 -10.65 4.72 2.55
CA LYS A 78 -10.46 3.91 3.76
C LYS A 78 -9.38 2.87 3.48
N VAL A 79 -8.36 2.79 4.33
CA VAL A 79 -7.25 1.84 4.11
C VAL A 79 -7.31 0.70 5.13
N PHE A 80 -7.29 -0.53 4.61
CA PHE A 80 -7.23 -1.76 5.39
C PHE A 80 -5.90 -2.47 5.09
N HIS A 81 -5.01 -2.49 6.08
CA HIS A 81 -3.76 -3.24 5.96
C HIS A 81 -3.99 -4.71 6.37
N GLN A 82 -3.29 -5.66 5.76
CA GLN A 82 -3.45 -7.09 6.05
C GLN A 82 -3.24 -7.43 7.54
N THR A 83 -2.41 -6.66 8.24
CA THR A 83 -2.16 -6.83 9.69
C THR A 83 -3.32 -6.32 10.54
N ASP A 84 -4.20 -5.47 10.00
CA ASP A 84 -5.29 -4.85 10.77
C ASP A 84 -6.21 -5.90 11.38
N HIS A 85 -6.47 -6.99 10.64
CA HIS A 85 -7.25 -8.11 11.15
C HIS A 85 -6.59 -8.72 12.39
N ALA A 86 -5.33 -9.14 12.27
CA ALA A 86 -4.60 -9.78 13.37
C ALA A 86 -4.49 -8.87 14.61
N MET A 87 -4.18 -7.58 14.40
CA MET A 87 -4.07 -6.63 15.51
C MET A 87 -5.41 -6.40 16.21
N ARG A 88 -6.52 -6.29 15.47
CA ARG A 88 -7.85 -6.16 16.07
C ARG A 88 -8.25 -7.40 16.87
N SER A 89 -7.96 -8.60 16.37
CA SER A 89 -8.31 -9.85 17.05
C SER A 89 -7.69 -9.99 18.44
N VAL A 90 -6.52 -9.38 18.67
CA VAL A 90 -5.81 -9.44 19.95
C VAL A 90 -5.90 -8.12 20.74
N GLY A 91 -6.75 -7.18 20.31
CA GLY A 91 -6.89 -5.88 20.97
C GLY A 91 -5.65 -4.98 20.90
N HIS A 92 -4.75 -5.22 19.93
CA HIS A 92 -3.54 -4.43 19.73
C HIS A 92 -3.78 -3.21 18.84
N ALA A 93 -3.02 -2.14 19.08
CA ALA A 93 -3.04 -0.94 18.25
C ALA A 93 -2.68 -1.24 16.79
N LEU A 94 -3.30 -0.51 15.86
CA LEU A 94 -3.06 -0.67 14.43
C LEU A 94 -1.77 0.03 14.00
N TYR A 95 -0.96 -0.66 13.21
CA TYR A 95 0.23 -0.08 12.60
C TYR A 95 -0.16 0.85 11.44
N ARG A 96 -0.25 2.15 11.74
CA ARG A 96 -0.57 3.20 10.76
C ARG A 96 0.66 3.90 10.21
N THR A 97 1.70 3.99 11.01
CA THR A 97 3.02 4.48 10.63
C THR A 97 4.08 3.59 11.26
N LEU A 98 5.10 3.26 10.49
CA LEU A 98 6.25 2.46 10.90
C LEU A 98 7.52 3.28 10.70
N ARG A 99 8.56 3.01 11.49
CA ARG A 99 9.88 3.62 11.24
C ARG A 99 10.39 3.18 9.88
N VAL A 100 11.01 4.12 9.16
CA VAL A 100 11.56 3.88 7.82
C VAL A 100 12.61 2.77 7.90
N SER A 101 12.51 1.77 7.03
CA SER A 101 13.38 0.58 7.09
C SER A 101 14.80 0.85 6.58
N LYS A 102 14.97 1.90 5.74
CA LYS A 102 16.25 2.30 5.15
C LYS A 102 16.26 3.79 4.83
N GLN A 103 17.34 4.49 5.14
CA GLN A 103 17.56 5.85 4.66
C GLN A 103 18.12 5.81 3.23
N VAL A 104 17.39 6.40 2.29
CA VAL A 104 17.80 6.58 0.89
C VAL A 104 17.63 8.05 0.52
N SER A 105 18.32 8.51 -0.53
CA SER A 105 18.09 9.87 -1.04
C SER A 105 16.60 10.08 -1.37
N GLN A 106 16.07 11.20 -0.89
CA GLN A 106 14.69 11.62 -1.14
C GLN A 106 14.57 12.45 -2.43
N ASP A 107 15.70 12.83 -3.03
CA ASP A 107 15.71 13.51 -4.31
C ASP A 107 15.19 12.58 -5.41
N ILE A 108 14.21 13.09 -6.16
CA ILE A 108 13.66 12.38 -7.31
C ILE A 108 14.50 12.78 -8.52
N ASP A 109 15.58 12.03 -8.76
CA ASP A 109 16.32 12.15 -10.02
C ASP A 109 15.40 11.65 -11.14
N PHE A 110 14.95 12.56 -12.00
CA PHE A 110 14.14 12.25 -13.19
C PHE A 110 15.03 11.85 -14.36
#